data_AF-A0A8W8KV91-F1
#
_entry.id   AF-A0A8W8KV91-F1
#
_cell.length_a   1.000
_cell.length_b   1.000
_cell.length_c   1.000
_cell.angle_alpha   90.00
_cell.angle_beta   90.00
_cell.angle_gamma   90.00
#
_symmetry.space_group_name_H-M   'P 1'
#
loop_
_entity.id
_entity.type
_entity.pdbx_description
1 polymer ?
#
loop_
_entity_poly.entity_id
_entity_poly.type
_entity_poly.pdbx_seq_one_letter_code
_entity_poly.pdbx_strand_id
1 'polypeptide(L)'
;VSQSNHIPMDIDRDTAEPWIRLQMKATCDIEQSFFNDWFTGHLNFQIEHHLFPTMPRHNLYKIQPLVQSLCKKHGIPYQMKTLSQSFIDIVKSLKHSGQLWEAALHAHHVS
;
A
#
# COMPACT_ATOMS: atom_id res chain seq x y z
N VAL A 1 8.01 -2.95 -12.43
CA VAL A 1 8.50 -2.60 -11.07
C VAL A 1 7.71 -3.46 -10.09
N SER A 2 8.35 -4.39 -9.38
CA SER A 2 7.64 -5.19 -8.37
C SER A 2 7.02 -4.24 -7.35
N GLN A 3 5.71 -4.34 -7.17
CA GLN A 3 4.99 -3.58 -6.15
C GLN A 3 5.46 -4.06 -4.77
N SER A 4 6.24 -3.26 -4.06
CA SER A 4 6.70 -3.55 -2.70
C SER A 4 5.84 -2.80 -1.67
N ASN A 5 4.51 -2.88 -1.82
CA ASN A 5 3.61 -2.37 -0.79
C ASN A 5 3.25 -3.50 0.17
N HIS A 6 3.33 -3.23 1.47
CA HIS A 6 2.92 -4.17 2.52
C HIS A 6 1.39 -4.27 2.68
N ILE A 7 0.64 -3.34 2.11
CA ILE A 7 -0.83 -3.34 2.13
C ILE A 7 -1.34 -3.67 0.72
N PRO A 8 -2.23 -4.66 0.55
CA PRO A 8 -2.73 -5.02 -0.77
C PRO A 8 -3.55 -3.87 -1.37
N MET A 9 -3.24 -3.55 -2.63
CA MET A 9 -3.96 -2.61 -3.48
C MET A 9 -4.33 -3.32 -4.77
N ASP A 10 -5.55 -3.08 -5.26
CA ASP A 10 -6.00 -3.65 -6.52
C ASP A 10 -5.40 -2.83 -7.67
N ILE A 11 -4.38 -3.37 -8.32
CA ILE A 11 -3.76 -2.79 -9.50
C ILE A 11 -4.11 -3.65 -10.70
N ASP A 12 -4.91 -3.06 -11.59
CA ASP A 12 -5.12 -3.59 -12.94
C ASP A 12 -3.82 -3.49 -13.77
N ARG A 13 -3.77 -4.19 -14.91
CA ARG A 13 -2.64 -4.30 -15.84
C ARG A 13 -1.86 -2.99 -16.01
N ASP A 14 -0.56 -3.12 -16.29
CA ASP A 14 0.32 -1.97 -16.55
C ASP A 14 -0.26 -1.07 -17.66
N THR A 15 -0.67 0.14 -17.26
CA THR A 15 -1.32 1.14 -18.12
C THR A 15 -0.35 2.21 -18.61
N ALA A 16 0.97 2.03 -18.42
CA ALA A 16 2.00 3.03 -18.70
C ALA A 16 1.76 4.39 -18.00
N GLU A 17 1.14 4.34 -16.82
CA GLU A 17 0.89 5.53 -16.00
C GLU A 17 2.20 6.20 -15.55
N PRO A 18 2.25 7.55 -15.47
CA PRO A 18 3.38 8.26 -14.89
C PRO A 18 3.71 7.73 -13.49
N TRP A 19 5.01 7.59 -13.18
CA TRP A 19 5.50 6.92 -11.97
C TRP A 19 4.80 7.38 -10.68
N ILE A 20 4.59 8.70 -10.49
CA ILE A 20 3.89 9.23 -9.30
C ILE A 20 2.46 8.67 -9.21
N ARG A 21 1.71 8.67 -10.33
CA ARG A 21 0.33 8.15 -10.35
C ARG A 21 0.31 6.66 -10.08
N LEU A 22 1.29 5.92 -10.60
CA LEU A 22 1.45 4.50 -10.29
C LEU A 22 1.69 4.28 -8.79
N GLN A 23 2.62 5.01 -8.17
CA GLN A 23 2.86 4.89 -6.72
C GLN A 23 1.60 5.22 -5.90
N MET A 24 0.89 6.30 -6.24
CA MET A 24 -0.34 6.69 -5.54
C MET A 24 -1.49 5.68 -5.68
N LYS A 25 -1.57 4.96 -6.81
CA LYS A 25 -2.53 3.85 -7.00
C LYS A 25 -2.07 2.57 -6.28
N ALA A 26 -0.76 2.36 -6.24
CA ALA A 26 -0.12 1.15 -5.74
C ALA A 26 0.04 1.10 -4.23
N THR A 27 -0.02 2.26 -3.59
CA THR A 27 0.27 2.42 -2.18
C THR A 27 -0.92 3.03 -1.44
N CYS A 28 -1.02 2.70 -0.17
CA CYS A 28 -1.95 3.35 0.73
C CYS A 28 -1.33 3.46 2.11
N ASP A 29 -1.74 4.48 2.84
CA ASP A 29 -1.31 4.69 4.22
C ASP A 29 -2.27 4.08 5.22
N ILE A 30 -1.79 3.94 6.46
CA ILE A 30 -2.63 3.69 7.62
C ILE A 30 -2.82 5.02 8.37
N GLU A 31 -4.02 5.25 8.88
CA GLU A 31 -4.32 6.43 9.69
C GLU A 31 -3.26 6.70 10.76
N GLN A 32 -2.86 7.97 10.87
CA GLN A 32 -1.87 8.37 11.86
C GLN A 32 -2.49 8.39 13.26
N SER A 33 -1.82 7.76 14.21
CA SER A 33 -2.08 7.92 15.64
C SER A 33 -0.84 7.52 16.43
N PHE A 34 -0.67 8.02 17.66
CA PHE A 34 0.45 7.60 18.51
C PHE A 34 0.54 6.07 18.66
N PHE A 35 -0.60 5.40 18.76
CA PHE A 35 -0.65 3.95 18.83
C PHE A 35 -0.19 3.31 17.51
N ASN A 36 -0.71 3.76 16.36
CA ASN A 36 -0.36 3.19 15.06
C ASN A 36 1.12 3.44 14.71
N ASP A 37 1.63 4.64 14.99
CA ASP A 37 3.03 5.03 14.73
C ASP A 37 4.01 4.14 15.53
N TRP A 38 3.67 3.85 16.78
CA TRP A 38 4.45 2.95 17.65
C TRP A 38 4.29 1.48 17.24
N PHE A 39 3.05 1.01 17.10
CA PHE A 39 2.74 -0.40 16.84
C PHE A 39 3.29 -0.87 15.47
N THR A 40 3.17 -0.03 14.45
CA THR A 40 3.65 -0.35 13.10
C THR A 40 5.13 0.02 12.89
N GLY A 41 5.76 0.72 13.84
CA GLY A 41 7.13 1.21 13.68
C GLY A 41 7.28 2.17 12.49
N HIS A 42 6.32 3.08 12.30
CA HIS A 42 6.22 4.02 11.17
C HIS A 42 5.99 3.38 9.79
N LEU A 43 5.49 2.13 9.74
CA LEU A 43 5.09 1.50 8.47
C LEU A 43 3.74 2.02 7.94
N ASN A 44 3.09 2.95 8.65
CA ASN A 44 1.84 3.59 8.26
C ASN A 44 1.97 4.69 7.19
N PHE A 45 3.19 5.06 6.79
CA PHE A 45 3.50 6.11 5.79
C PHE A 45 4.07 5.51 4.48
N GLN A 46 3.33 4.61 3.83
CA GLN A 46 3.81 3.90 2.65
C GLN A 46 3.86 4.82 1.42
N ILE A 47 2.90 5.72 1.26
CA ILE A 47 2.86 6.68 0.15
C ILE A 47 4.11 7.55 0.19
N GLU A 48 4.40 8.18 1.33
CA GLU A 48 5.57 9.04 1.51
C GLU A 48 6.87 8.26 1.35
N HIS A 49 6.92 7.03 1.86
CA HIS A 49 8.10 6.18 1.71
C HIS A 49 8.42 5.88 0.24
N HIS A 50 7.39 5.62 -0.59
CA HIS A 50 7.58 5.33 -2.00
C HIS A 50 7.85 6.60 -2.83
N LEU A 51 7.31 7.74 -2.42
CA LEU A 51 7.62 9.03 -3.05
C LEU A 51 9.02 9.54 -2.69
N PHE A 52 9.49 9.29 -1.46
CA PHE A 52 10.76 9.77 -0.93
C PHE A 52 11.57 8.65 -0.24
N PRO A 53 12.04 7.63 -0.99
CA PRO A 53 12.64 6.43 -0.41
C PRO A 53 13.94 6.69 0.37
N THR A 54 14.64 7.79 0.08
CA THR A 54 15.87 8.20 0.77
C THR A 54 15.59 9.01 2.05
N MET A 55 14.35 9.39 2.32
CA MET A 55 13.99 10.15 3.50
C MET A 55 13.96 9.25 4.75
N PRO A 56 14.57 9.66 5.87
CA PRO A 56 14.45 8.92 7.13
C PRO A 56 12.99 8.76 7.54
N ARG A 57 12.60 7.55 8.00
CA ARG A 57 11.20 7.22 8.35
C ARG A 57 10.57 8.19 9.36
N HIS A 58 11.34 8.64 10.34
CA HIS A 58 10.90 9.61 11.33
C HIS A 58 10.61 11.00 10.76
N ASN A 59 10.90 11.28 9.48
CA ASN A 59 10.52 12.53 8.82
C ASN A 59 9.27 12.38 7.94
N LEU A 60 8.79 11.15 7.70
CA LEU A 60 7.64 10.92 6.83
C LEU A 60 6.36 11.56 7.37
N TYR A 61 6.15 11.54 8.69
CA TYR A 61 5.01 12.21 9.32
C TYR A 61 4.99 13.73 9.06
N LYS A 62 6.15 14.37 8.84
CA LYS A 62 6.24 15.81 8.58
C LYS A 62 5.81 16.15 7.16
N ILE A 63 6.05 15.24 6.21
CA ILE A 63 5.74 15.48 4.79
C ILE A 63 4.37 14.95 4.38
N GLN A 64 3.80 13.99 5.11
CA GLN A 64 2.45 13.47 4.88
C GLN A 64 1.41 14.57 4.64
N PRO A 65 1.26 15.61 5.49
CA PRO A 65 0.28 16.69 5.24
C PRO A 65 0.58 17.49 3.97
N LEU A 66 1.85 17.62 3.57
CA LEU A 66 2.26 18.29 2.33
C LEU A 66 1.87 17.46 1.11
N VAL A 67 2.09 16.15 1.16
CA VAL A 67 1.69 15.20 0.11
C VAL A 67 0.17 15.19 -0.04
N GLN A 68 -0.59 15.12 1.05
CA GLN A 68 -2.05 15.19 1.04
C GLN A 68 -2.56 16.50 0.42
N SER A 69 -1.95 17.64 0.78
CA SER A 69 -2.28 18.95 0.21
C SER A 69 -2.02 18.99 -1.30
N LEU A 70 -0.89 18.46 -1.75
CA LEU A 70 -0.55 18.36 -3.17
C LEU A 70 -1.55 17.45 -3.92
N CYS A 71 -1.89 16.30 -3.35
CA CYS A 71 -2.88 15.39 -3.91
C CYS A 71 -4.24 16.08 -4.08
N LYS A 72 -4.70 16.78 -3.05
CA LYS A 72 -5.93 17.58 -3.08
C LYS A 72 -5.89 18.66 -4.16
N LYS A 73 -4.78 19.39 -4.29
CA LYS A 73 -4.59 20.45 -5.31
C LYS A 73 -4.70 19.91 -6.74
N HIS A 74 -4.23 18.68 -6.98
CA HIS A 74 -4.20 18.08 -8.31
C HIS A 74 -5.33 17.06 -8.56
N GLY A 75 -6.30 16.93 -7.65
CA GLY A 75 -7.40 15.97 -7.77
C GLY A 75 -6.94 14.51 -7.77
N ILE A 76 -5.80 14.22 -7.13
CA ILE A 76 -5.25 12.87 -7.01
C ILE A 76 -5.79 12.25 -5.72
N PRO A 77 -6.40 11.05 -5.76
CA PRO A 77 -6.81 10.35 -4.55
C PRO A 77 -5.60 10.01 -3.68
N TYR A 78 -5.68 10.37 -2.40
CA TYR A 78 -4.74 9.92 -1.39
C TYR A 78 -5.39 8.76 -0.64
N GLN A 79 -4.81 7.56 -0.76
CA GLN A 79 -5.38 6.34 -0.20
C GLN A 79 -4.95 6.17 1.27
N MET A 80 -5.93 6.11 2.17
CA MET A 80 -5.70 5.92 3.60
C MET A 80 -6.72 4.93 4.15
N LYS A 81 -6.27 4.01 5.00
CA LYS A 81 -7.09 2.97 5.62
C LYS A 81 -6.92 2.99 7.14
N THR A 82 -7.93 2.50 7.86
CA THR A 82 -7.74 2.19 9.27
C THR A 82 -6.77 1.00 9.41
N LEU A 83 -6.14 0.86 10.58
CA LEU A 83 -5.27 -0.29 10.86
C LEU A 83 -6.05 -1.62 10.76
N SER A 84 -7.28 -1.65 11.26
CA SER A 84 -8.14 -2.84 11.20
C SER A 84 -8.52 -3.21 9.77
N GLN A 85 -8.86 -2.23 8.93
CA GLN A 85 -9.17 -2.46 7.53
C GLN A 85 -7.96 -3.03 6.79
N SER A 86 -6.78 -2.43 7.00
CA SER A 86 -5.53 -2.91 6.38
C SER A 86 -5.21 -4.35 6.78
N PHE A 87 -5.39 -4.69 8.06
CA PHE A 87 -5.19 -6.05 8.56
C PHE A 87 -6.18 -7.04 7.93
N ILE A 88 -7.47 -6.69 7.85
CA ILE A 88 -8.49 -7.53 7.20
C ILE A 88 -8.14 -7.77 5.74
N ASP A 89 -7.71 -6.73 5.02
CA ASP A 89 -7.34 -6.83 3.61
C ASP A 89 -6.14 -7.77 3.41
N ILE A 90 -5.13 -7.70 4.29
CA ILE A 90 -3.98 -8.63 4.27
C ILE A 90 -4.45 -10.08 4.46
N VAL A 91 -5.27 -10.35 5.48
CA VAL A 91 -5.77 -11.72 5.74
C VAL A 91 -6.59 -12.24 4.57
N LYS A 92 -7.46 -11.41 3.97
CA LYS A 92 -8.24 -11.77 2.78
C LYS A 92 -7.32 -12.07 1.59
N SER A 93 -6.30 -11.24 1.36
CA SER A 93 -5.33 -11.42 0.28
C SER A 93 -4.54 -12.73 0.43
N LEU A 94 -4.10 -13.04 1.66
CA LEU A 94 -3.41 -14.31 1.96
C LEU A 94 -4.32 -15.51 1.73
N LYS A 95 -5.58 -15.45 2.19
CA LYS A 95 -6.56 -16.51 1.96
C LYS A 95 -6.80 -16.75 0.47
N HIS A 96 -7.00 -15.68 -0.30
CA HIS A 96 -7.22 -15.76 -1.74
C HIS A 96 -6.02 -16.36 -2.47
N SER A 97 -4.81 -15.90 -2.15
CA SER A 97 -3.57 -16.43 -2.72
C SER A 97 -3.39 -17.92 -2.41
N GLY A 98 -3.71 -18.33 -1.17
CA GLY A 98 -3.67 -19.74 -0.77
C GLY A 98 -4.64 -20.61 -1.56
N GLN A 99 -5.88 -20.14 -1.80
CA GLN A 99 -6.87 -20.85 -2.62
C GLN A 99 -6.42 -20.99 -4.08
N LEU A 100 -5.84 -19.94 -4.66
CA LEU A 100 -5.30 -20.01 -6.03
C LEU A 100 -4.15 -21.03 -6.12
N TRP A 101 -3.27 -21.06 -5.12
CA TRP A 101 -2.14 -21.99 -5.10
C TRP A 101 -2.60 -23.44 -4.92
N GLU A 102 -3.55 -23.70 -4.03
CA GLU A 102 -4.14 -25.02 -3.83
C GLU A 102 -4.83 -25.53 -5.10
N ALA A 103 -5.63 -24.70 -5.76
CA ALA A 103 -6.24 -25.03 -7.05
C ALA A 103 -5.20 -25.34 -8.14
N ALA A 104 -4.12 -24.55 -8.23
CA ALA A 104 -3.03 -24.78 -9.18
C ALA A 104 -2.29 -26.08 -8.91
N LEU A 105 -1.97 -26.38 -7.64
CA LEU A 105 -1.35 -27.65 -7.25
C LEU A 105 -2.21 -28.86 -7.61
N HIS A 106 -3.51 -28.80 -7.33
CA HIS A 106 -4.44 -29.86 -7.69
C HIS A 106 -4.56 -30.03 -9.21
N ALA A 107 -4.55 -28.94 -9.98
CA ALA A 107 -4.55 -29.01 -11.44
C ALA A 107 -3.27 -29.66 -12.01
N HIS A 108 -2.11 -29.45 -11.37
CA HIS A 108 -0.82 -30.01 -11.80
C HIS A 108 -0.56 -31.45 -11.33
N HIS A 109 -1.21 -31.92 -10.27
CA HIS A 109 -1.07 -33.30 -9.77
C HIS A 109 -2.08 -34.28 -10.37
N VAL A 110 -3.10 -33.79 -11.09
CA VAL A 110 -4.14 -34.62 -11.75
C VAL A 110 -3.91 -34.70 -13.28
N SER A 111 -2.83 -34.10 -13.79
CA SER A 111 -2.39 -34.15 -15.20
C SER A 111 -1.25 -35.13 -15.45
#